data_AF-A0A2V9C449-F1
#
_entry.id   AF-A0A2V9C449-F1
#
_cell.length_a   1.000
_cell.length_b   1.000
_cell.length_c   1.000
_cell.angle_alpha   90.00
_cell.angle_beta   90.00
_cell.angle_gamma   90.00
#
_symmetry.space_group_name_H-M   'P 1'
#
loop_
_entity.id
_entity.type
_entity.pdbx_description
1 polymer ?
#
loop_
_entity_poly.entity_id
_entity_poly.type
_entity_poly.pdbx_seq_one_letter_code
_entity_poly.pdbx_strand_id
1 'polypeptide(L)'
;MSPSPYRTFHYHANAHVLSAAFTRPLQHLVEVQGASSLPTIGGHGRAQVEDFRFNEFLSVKRGYTHVSGSEQEVEVEGKKKKHFTTLVTAVAEGVNILDVFHAERIVARFASSHTLDDAEPRFTLVGSKFDGVQIGGCKTEVPIDAALFEKMDTFEAARNEFKNNADFRRMAEDPFETKEKLAEQPAHGAILCSIVDLKKMKTECPGVTRKGHGFVIPEFGKLFLGETLLQHSRRTLTMVRFELGSPVSGAGTVVQLSSNGQPWPPPPGKGN
;
A
#
# COMPACT_ATOMS: atom_id res chain seq x y z
N MET A 1 -27.17 4.38 34.99
CA MET A 1 -26.08 4.19 34.02
C MET A 1 -26.72 3.74 32.72
N SER A 2 -26.56 4.48 31.63
CA SER A 2 -27.00 4.06 30.30
C SER A 2 -26.25 2.76 29.93
N PRO A 3 -26.90 1.73 29.37
CA PRO A 3 -26.20 0.54 28.93
C PRO A 3 -25.17 0.91 27.86
N SER A 4 -23.95 0.38 27.97
CA SER A 4 -22.94 0.53 26.93
C SER A 4 -23.50 -0.05 25.62
N PRO A 5 -23.39 0.66 24.49
CA PRO A 5 -23.91 0.16 23.23
C PRO A 5 -23.19 -1.14 22.85
N TYR A 6 -23.95 -2.14 22.41
CA TYR A 6 -23.39 -3.37 21.85
C TYR A 6 -22.53 -3.02 20.63
N ARG A 7 -21.24 -3.40 20.67
CA ARG A 7 -20.29 -3.15 19.58
C ARG A 7 -19.98 -4.44 18.83
N THR A 8 -19.98 -4.34 17.52
CA THR A 8 -19.52 -5.39 16.58
C THR A 8 -18.28 -4.89 15.86
N PHE A 9 -17.51 -5.79 15.25
CA PHE A 9 -16.36 -5.40 14.43
C PHE A 9 -16.68 -5.63 12.96
N HIS A 10 -16.48 -4.59 12.15
CA HIS A 10 -16.61 -4.66 10.70
C HIS A 10 -15.23 -4.80 10.09
N TYR A 11 -14.95 -5.97 9.53
CA TYR A 11 -13.73 -6.20 8.77
C TYR A 11 -13.78 -5.44 7.44
N HIS A 12 -12.63 -4.98 6.97
CA HIS A 12 -12.51 -4.47 5.61
C HIS A 12 -11.08 -4.66 5.10
N ALA A 13 -11.01 -5.27 3.92
CA ALA A 13 -9.78 -5.55 3.20
C ALA A 13 -10.09 -5.76 1.73
N ASN A 14 -9.27 -5.17 0.86
CA ASN A 14 -9.33 -5.34 -0.59
C ASN A 14 -7.91 -5.44 -1.13
N ALA A 15 -7.72 -6.22 -2.18
CA ALA A 15 -6.44 -6.32 -2.87
C ALA A 15 -6.64 -6.63 -4.34
N HIS A 16 -5.72 -6.15 -5.18
CA HIS A 16 -5.63 -6.56 -6.58
C HIS A 16 -4.18 -6.62 -7.04
N VAL A 17 -3.96 -7.40 -8.11
CA VAL A 17 -2.63 -7.60 -8.71
C VAL A 17 -2.31 -6.50 -9.70
N LEU A 18 -3.27 -6.13 -10.56
CA LEU A 18 -3.01 -5.23 -11.67
C LEU A 18 -4.27 -4.48 -12.11
N SER A 19 -4.12 -3.20 -12.44
CA SER A 19 -5.13 -2.43 -13.18
C SER A 19 -4.44 -1.25 -13.88
N ALA A 20 -4.91 -0.89 -15.08
CA ALA A 20 -4.33 0.22 -15.82
C ALA A 20 -5.34 0.83 -16.80
N ALA A 21 -5.15 2.10 -17.15
CA ALA A 21 -5.88 2.79 -18.19
C ALA A 21 -4.89 3.40 -19.19
N PHE A 22 -5.00 3.01 -20.45
CA PHE A 22 -4.20 3.51 -21.56
C PHE A 22 -5.02 4.49 -22.39
N THR A 23 -4.39 5.58 -22.81
CA THR A 23 -4.99 6.63 -23.65
C THR A 23 -4.27 6.78 -24.99
N ARG A 24 -3.03 6.29 -25.10
CA ARG A 24 -2.27 6.16 -26.36
C ARG A 24 -1.44 4.89 -26.37
N PRO A 25 -1.25 4.24 -27.53
CA PRO A 25 -1.76 4.63 -28.86
C PRO A 25 -3.25 4.31 -29.05
N LEU A 26 -3.86 3.57 -28.13
CA LEU A 26 -5.26 3.21 -28.14
C LEU A 26 -5.88 3.47 -26.76
N GLN A 27 -7.19 3.72 -26.73
CA GLN A 27 -7.93 3.87 -25.49
C GLN A 27 -8.37 2.50 -24.98
N HIS A 28 -7.85 2.08 -23.83
CA HIS A 28 -8.22 0.79 -23.25
C HIS A 28 -8.07 0.79 -21.73
N LEU A 29 -9.06 0.20 -21.08
CA LEU A 29 -9.04 -0.08 -19.65
C LEU A 29 -8.64 -1.54 -19.45
N VAL A 30 -7.47 -1.75 -18.85
CA VAL A 30 -7.13 -3.04 -18.25
C VAL A 30 -7.91 -3.16 -16.95
N GLU A 31 -8.95 -3.99 -16.99
CA GLU A 31 -9.77 -4.31 -15.83
C GLU A 31 -8.94 -4.85 -14.67
N VAL A 32 -9.48 -4.75 -13.46
CA VAL A 32 -8.79 -5.18 -12.25
C VAL A 32 -8.54 -6.69 -12.28
N GLN A 33 -7.27 -7.09 -12.28
CA GLN A 33 -6.84 -8.48 -12.29
C GLN A 33 -6.55 -8.99 -10.87
N GLY A 34 -6.92 -10.24 -10.61
CA GLY A 34 -6.63 -10.92 -9.34
C GLY A 34 -7.23 -10.22 -8.12
N ALA A 35 -8.43 -9.64 -8.24
CA ALA A 35 -9.10 -8.90 -7.17
C ALA A 35 -9.69 -9.81 -6.09
N SER A 36 -9.48 -9.47 -4.81
CA SER A 36 -10.20 -10.10 -3.69
C SER A 36 -10.68 -9.05 -2.68
N SER A 37 -11.78 -9.39 -2.00
CA SER A 37 -12.42 -8.53 -1.00
C SER A 37 -12.85 -9.37 0.20
N LEU A 38 -12.74 -8.79 1.39
CA LEU A 38 -13.10 -9.43 2.66
C LEU A 38 -14.52 -9.02 3.06
N PRO A 39 -15.41 -9.98 3.36
CA PRO A 39 -16.72 -9.66 3.93
C PRO A 39 -16.62 -8.90 5.26
N THR A 40 -17.60 -8.07 5.56
CA THR A 40 -17.65 -7.29 6.82
C THR A 40 -17.70 -8.16 8.06
N ILE A 41 -18.13 -9.41 7.93
CA ILE A 41 -18.20 -10.43 8.98
C ILE A 41 -16.88 -11.21 9.18
N GLY A 42 -15.84 -10.91 8.38
CA GLY A 42 -14.58 -11.65 8.38
C GLY A 42 -14.57 -12.82 7.39
N GLY A 43 -13.74 -13.83 7.65
CA GLY A 43 -13.55 -14.99 6.78
C GLY A 43 -12.33 -14.85 5.87
N HIS A 44 -12.40 -15.43 4.66
CA HIS A 44 -11.30 -15.45 3.70
C HIS A 44 -11.76 -15.13 2.29
N GLY A 45 -10.89 -14.50 1.51
CA GLY A 45 -11.03 -14.30 0.08
C GLY A 45 -9.71 -14.58 -0.63
N ARG A 46 -9.78 -15.07 -1.87
CA ARG A 46 -8.60 -15.31 -2.72
C ARG A 46 -8.97 -15.06 -4.17
N ALA A 47 -8.02 -14.52 -4.91
CA ALA A 47 -8.06 -14.52 -6.37
C ALA A 47 -6.67 -14.75 -6.93
N GLN A 48 -6.61 -15.15 -8.19
CA GLN A 48 -5.36 -15.35 -8.92
C GLN A 48 -5.50 -14.89 -10.36
N VAL A 49 -4.38 -14.56 -10.96
CA VAL A 49 -4.23 -14.25 -12.38
C VAL A 49 -2.97 -14.95 -12.88
N GLU A 50 -3.03 -15.56 -14.04
CA GLU A 50 -1.93 -16.30 -14.65
C GLU A 50 -1.77 -15.86 -16.10
N ASP A 51 -0.51 -15.73 -16.52
CA ASP A 51 -0.07 -15.35 -17.88
C ASP A 51 -0.86 -14.17 -18.48
N PHE A 52 -1.13 -13.14 -17.66
CA PHE A 52 -1.79 -11.94 -18.13
C PHE A 52 -0.83 -11.11 -18.99
N ARG A 53 -1.28 -10.76 -20.19
CA ARG A 53 -0.57 -9.86 -21.09
C ARG A 53 -1.56 -8.93 -21.77
N PHE A 54 -1.28 -7.64 -21.72
CA PHE A 54 -1.93 -6.62 -22.53
C PHE A 54 -0.92 -6.09 -23.55
N ASN A 55 -0.99 -6.66 -24.76
CA ASN A 55 -0.08 -6.36 -25.86
C ASN A 55 1.39 -6.41 -25.41
N GLU A 56 2.23 -5.55 -25.95
CA GLU A 56 3.61 -5.31 -25.52
C GLU A 56 3.71 -4.34 -24.32
N PHE A 57 2.61 -3.76 -23.85
CA PHE A 57 2.65 -2.68 -22.86
C PHE A 57 2.84 -3.18 -21.43
N LEU A 58 2.24 -4.33 -21.11
CA LEU A 58 2.11 -4.78 -19.73
C LEU A 58 1.90 -6.28 -19.66
N SER A 59 2.65 -6.97 -18.79
CA SER A 59 2.40 -8.37 -18.48
C SER A 59 2.71 -8.72 -17.04
N VAL A 60 1.99 -9.72 -16.52
CA VAL A 60 2.22 -10.36 -15.22
C VAL A 60 2.14 -11.87 -15.44
N LYS A 61 3.24 -12.58 -15.19
CA LYS A 61 3.30 -14.04 -15.37
C LYS A 61 2.38 -14.76 -14.38
N ARG A 62 2.39 -14.34 -13.12
CA ARG A 62 1.53 -14.90 -12.09
C ARG A 62 1.24 -13.87 -11.04
N GLY A 63 0.02 -13.83 -10.54
CA GLY A 63 -0.33 -13.02 -9.40
C GLY A 63 -1.42 -13.65 -8.58
N TYR A 64 -1.44 -13.32 -7.30
CA TYR A 64 -2.51 -13.74 -6.41
C TYR A 64 -2.74 -12.72 -5.31
N THR A 65 -3.96 -12.73 -4.80
CA THR A 65 -4.34 -11.98 -3.62
C THR A 65 -5.00 -12.89 -2.61
N HIS A 66 -4.82 -12.56 -1.34
CA HIS A 66 -5.45 -13.22 -0.22
C HIS A 66 -5.86 -12.18 0.82
N VAL A 67 -7.10 -12.26 1.25
CA VAL A 67 -7.65 -11.45 2.35
C VAL A 67 -8.20 -12.38 3.42
N SER A 68 -8.06 -11.99 4.68
CA SER A 68 -8.42 -12.80 5.83
C SER A 68 -8.87 -11.89 6.97
N GLY A 69 -9.94 -12.27 7.67
CA GLY A 69 -10.45 -11.60 8.86
C GLY A 69 -10.85 -12.63 9.90
N SER A 70 -10.28 -12.56 11.10
CA SER A 70 -10.57 -13.50 12.19
C SER A 70 -10.72 -12.81 13.53
N GLU A 71 -11.53 -13.39 14.41
CA GLU A 71 -11.70 -12.98 15.81
C GLU A 71 -11.05 -14.06 16.69
N GLN A 72 -10.33 -13.64 17.73
CA GLN A 72 -9.77 -14.51 18.74
C GLN A 72 -10.06 -13.94 20.13
N GLU A 73 -10.36 -14.79 21.10
CA GLU A 73 -10.33 -14.39 22.50
C GLU A 73 -8.89 -14.39 23.01
N VAL A 74 -8.45 -13.26 23.55
CA VAL A 74 -7.13 -13.08 24.16
C VAL A 74 -7.30 -12.63 25.60
N GLU A 75 -6.42 -13.09 26.49
CA GLU A 75 -6.39 -12.64 27.87
C GLU A 75 -5.40 -11.49 28.01
N VAL A 76 -5.91 -10.31 28.39
CA VAL A 76 -5.11 -9.11 28.62
C VAL A 76 -5.39 -8.64 30.04
N GLU A 77 -4.35 -8.61 30.88
CA GLU A 77 -4.45 -8.18 32.29
C GLU A 77 -5.53 -8.95 33.08
N GLY A 78 -5.64 -10.26 32.86
CA GLY A 78 -6.64 -11.12 33.53
C GLY A 78 -8.07 -10.96 33.02
N LYS A 79 -8.29 -10.22 31.91
CA LYS A 79 -9.60 -10.04 31.28
C LYS A 79 -9.61 -10.63 29.88
N LYS A 80 -10.63 -11.44 29.57
CA LYS A 80 -10.90 -11.90 28.20
C LYS A 80 -11.33 -10.72 27.34
N LYS A 81 -10.61 -10.48 26.26
CA LYS A 81 -10.92 -9.48 25.23
C LYS A 81 -11.02 -10.15 23.88
N LYS A 82 -11.87 -9.60 23.02
CA LYS A 82 -11.92 -9.99 21.60
C LYS A 82 -10.84 -9.22 20.85
N HIS A 83 -10.02 -9.95 20.11
CA HIS A 83 -8.98 -9.45 19.24
C HIS A 83 -9.34 -9.75 17.79
N PHE A 84 -9.39 -8.71 16.97
CA PHE A 84 -9.75 -8.79 15.57
C PHE A 84 -8.49 -8.57 14.74
N THR A 85 -8.23 -9.49 13.82
CA THR A 85 -7.08 -9.42 12.92
C THR A 85 -7.57 -9.44 11.48
N THR A 86 -7.06 -8.50 10.69
CA THR A 86 -7.21 -8.50 9.23
C THR A 86 -5.83 -8.70 8.61
N LEU A 87 -5.72 -9.62 7.67
CA LEU A 87 -4.51 -9.86 6.89
C LEU A 87 -4.84 -9.72 5.40
N VAL A 88 -4.01 -8.96 4.69
CA VAL A 88 -4.10 -8.78 3.25
C VAL A 88 -2.75 -9.03 2.63
N THR A 89 -2.73 -9.79 1.54
CA THR A 89 -1.54 -10.09 0.75
C THR A 89 -1.88 -9.95 -0.72
N ALA A 90 -1.00 -9.27 -1.46
CA ALA A 90 -1.05 -9.17 -2.91
C ALA A 90 0.34 -9.43 -3.46
N VAL A 91 0.42 -10.27 -4.49
CA VAL A 91 1.67 -10.69 -5.10
C VAL A 91 1.55 -10.66 -6.61
N ALA A 92 2.60 -10.16 -7.26
CA ALA A 92 2.82 -10.29 -8.70
C ALA A 92 4.22 -10.86 -8.94
N GLU A 93 4.35 -11.77 -9.89
CA GLU A 93 5.57 -12.41 -10.33
C GLU A 93 5.73 -12.20 -11.84
N GLY A 94 6.97 -11.96 -12.28
CA GLY A 94 7.29 -11.68 -13.68
C GLY A 94 6.52 -10.48 -14.22
N VAL A 95 6.63 -9.34 -13.53
CA VAL A 95 6.02 -8.08 -13.95
C VAL A 95 6.90 -7.46 -15.02
N ASN A 96 6.30 -7.04 -16.14
CA ASN A 96 6.93 -6.25 -17.18
C ASN A 96 6.02 -5.09 -17.59
N ILE A 97 6.58 -3.89 -17.69
CA ILE A 97 5.90 -2.69 -18.21
C ILE A 97 6.80 -2.08 -19.29
N LEU A 98 6.34 -2.14 -20.55
CA LEU A 98 7.02 -1.60 -21.75
C LEU A 98 8.47 -2.06 -21.94
N ASP A 99 8.86 -3.21 -21.40
CA ASP A 99 10.26 -3.67 -21.34
C ASP A 99 11.22 -2.74 -20.59
N VAL A 100 10.69 -1.71 -19.92
CA VAL A 100 11.46 -0.73 -19.15
C VAL A 100 11.47 -1.09 -17.68
N PHE A 101 10.33 -1.41 -17.08
CA PHE A 101 10.26 -1.84 -15.68
C PHE A 101 10.01 -3.35 -15.62
N HIS A 102 10.92 -4.06 -14.95
CA HIS A 102 10.79 -5.47 -14.65
C HIS A 102 10.88 -5.72 -13.16
N ALA A 103 10.14 -6.71 -12.67
CA ALA A 103 10.34 -7.27 -11.34
C ALA A 103 10.07 -8.77 -11.35
N GLU A 104 10.99 -9.54 -10.78
CA GLU A 104 10.80 -10.98 -10.61
C GLU A 104 9.62 -11.27 -9.69
N ARG A 105 9.53 -10.55 -8.57
CA ARG A 105 8.45 -10.69 -7.61
C ARG A 105 8.22 -9.41 -6.81
N ILE A 106 6.95 -9.04 -6.65
CA ILE A 106 6.50 -7.91 -5.84
C ILE A 106 5.51 -8.47 -4.82
N VAL A 107 5.76 -8.19 -3.54
CA VAL A 107 4.90 -8.65 -2.43
C VAL A 107 4.46 -7.44 -1.63
N ALA A 108 3.15 -7.24 -1.53
CA ALA A 108 2.56 -6.40 -0.51
C ALA A 108 1.90 -7.29 0.54
N ARG A 109 2.25 -7.08 1.81
CA ARG A 109 1.60 -7.70 2.95
C ARG A 109 1.26 -6.64 3.97
N PHE A 110 0.02 -6.67 4.43
CA PHE A 110 -0.49 -5.77 5.44
C PHE A 110 -1.28 -6.58 6.45
N ALA A 111 -1.00 -6.40 7.73
CA ALA A 111 -1.83 -6.92 8.80
C ALA A 111 -2.25 -5.79 9.72
N SER A 112 -3.51 -5.81 10.16
CA SER A 112 -4.02 -4.93 11.20
C SER A 112 -4.59 -5.73 12.35
N SER A 113 -4.43 -5.21 13.57
CA SER A 113 -4.95 -5.77 14.80
C SER A 113 -5.72 -4.72 15.59
N HIS A 114 -6.84 -5.10 16.19
CA HIS A 114 -7.72 -4.19 16.92
C HIS A 114 -8.48 -4.93 18.03
N THR A 115 -8.75 -4.28 19.16
CA THR A 115 -9.69 -4.71 20.20
C THR A 115 -10.84 -3.70 20.31
N LEU A 116 -12.02 -4.06 20.81
CA LEU A 116 -13.16 -3.12 20.83
C LEU A 116 -12.94 -1.83 21.66
N ASP A 117 -11.89 -1.81 22.48
CA ASP A 117 -11.52 -0.68 23.33
C ASP A 117 -10.48 0.24 22.67
N ASP A 118 -9.82 -0.20 21.60
CA ASP A 118 -8.78 0.59 20.93
C ASP A 118 -9.40 1.79 20.21
N ALA A 119 -8.71 2.93 20.27
CA ALA A 119 -9.11 4.14 19.56
C ALA A 119 -8.81 4.03 18.05
N GLU A 120 -7.77 3.28 17.68
CA GLU A 120 -7.39 3.04 16.29
C GLU A 120 -6.69 1.68 16.12
N PRO A 121 -6.75 1.08 14.91
CA PRO A 121 -6.04 -0.16 14.63
C PRO A 121 -4.54 0.05 14.60
N ARG A 122 -3.83 -0.94 15.13
CA ARG A 122 -2.40 -1.11 14.87
C ARG A 122 -2.18 -1.85 13.56
N PHE A 123 -1.09 -1.57 12.86
CA PHE A 123 -0.74 -2.25 11.60
C PHE A 123 0.74 -2.59 11.49
N THR A 124 1.04 -3.53 10.58
CA THR A 124 2.40 -3.88 10.17
C THR A 124 2.45 -4.18 8.67
N LEU A 125 3.60 -3.85 8.07
CA LEU A 125 3.92 -4.11 6.67
C LEU A 125 4.91 -5.25 6.48
N VAL A 126 5.23 -5.98 7.56
CA VAL A 126 6.22 -7.07 7.56
C VAL A 126 5.90 -8.10 6.48
N GLY A 127 6.92 -8.44 5.69
CA GLY A 127 6.83 -9.37 4.57
C GLY A 127 6.55 -8.70 3.23
N SER A 128 6.26 -7.39 3.20
CA SER A 128 6.30 -6.63 1.95
C SER A 128 7.74 -6.56 1.43
N LYS A 129 7.93 -6.66 0.11
CA LYS A 129 9.24 -6.57 -0.54
C LYS A 129 9.15 -6.46 -2.07
N PHE A 130 10.27 -6.05 -2.66
CA PHE A 130 10.55 -6.21 -4.09
C PHE A 130 11.73 -7.16 -4.27
N ASP A 131 11.61 -8.11 -5.20
CA ASP A 131 12.68 -9.00 -5.61
C ASP A 131 12.96 -8.81 -7.11
N GLY A 132 14.25 -8.71 -7.48
CA GLY A 132 14.69 -8.69 -8.88
C GLY A 132 14.19 -7.49 -9.68
N VAL A 133 14.16 -6.28 -9.10
CA VAL A 133 13.74 -5.07 -9.82
C VAL A 133 14.80 -4.64 -10.83
N GLN A 134 14.36 -4.34 -12.05
CA GLN A 134 15.18 -3.72 -13.08
C GLN A 134 14.43 -2.54 -13.70
N ILE A 135 15.16 -1.46 -13.96
CA ILE A 135 14.65 -0.25 -14.62
C ILE A 135 15.59 0.06 -15.78
N GLY A 136 15.07 0.11 -17.00
CA GLY A 136 15.87 0.34 -18.21
C GLY A 136 16.96 -0.71 -18.44
N GLY A 137 16.72 -1.96 -18.00
CA GLY A 137 17.70 -3.06 -18.04
C GLY A 137 18.76 -3.02 -16.94
N CYS A 138 18.74 -2.02 -16.06
CA CYS A 138 19.68 -1.89 -14.95
C CYS A 138 19.07 -2.41 -13.65
N LYS A 139 19.86 -3.13 -12.84
CA LYS A 139 19.41 -3.62 -11.53
C LYS A 139 19.11 -2.45 -10.58
N THR A 140 18.00 -2.56 -9.87
CA THR A 140 17.53 -1.55 -8.91
C THR A 140 17.25 -2.20 -7.56
N GLU A 141 17.82 -1.62 -6.50
CA GLU A 141 17.58 -2.03 -5.11
C GLU A 141 16.48 -1.16 -4.50
N VAL A 142 15.42 -1.80 -3.98
CA VAL A 142 14.24 -1.14 -3.40
C VAL A 142 13.94 -1.72 -2.01
N PRO A 143 14.82 -1.50 -1.03
CA PRO A 143 14.59 -1.97 0.33
C PRO A 143 13.42 -1.23 0.98
N ILE A 144 12.57 -1.96 1.70
CA ILE A 144 11.45 -1.39 2.46
C ILE A 144 11.89 -1.13 3.90
N ASP A 145 11.54 0.04 4.44
CA ASP A 145 11.84 0.42 5.82
C ASP A 145 10.75 -0.10 6.78
N ALA A 146 10.60 -1.43 6.87
CA ALA A 146 9.56 -2.04 7.71
C ALA A 146 9.70 -1.62 9.19
N ALA A 147 10.92 -1.42 9.68
CA ALA A 147 11.21 -1.04 11.06
C ALA A 147 10.69 0.37 11.41
N LEU A 148 10.73 1.30 10.45
CA LEU A 148 10.10 2.62 10.63
C LEU A 148 8.59 2.48 10.81
N PHE A 149 7.92 1.67 9.99
CA PHE A 149 6.46 1.47 10.06
C PHE A 149 6.01 0.61 11.25
N GLU A 150 6.88 -0.23 11.82
CA GLU A 150 6.61 -0.89 13.10
C GLU A 150 6.60 0.09 14.29
N LYS A 151 7.41 1.17 14.23
CA LYS A 151 7.39 2.23 15.24
C LYS A 151 6.18 3.16 15.09
N MET A 152 5.64 3.25 13.88
CA MET A 152 4.47 4.05 13.52
C MET A 152 3.26 3.13 13.24
N ASP A 153 2.99 2.20 14.15
CA ASP A 153 1.95 1.18 13.97
C ASP A 153 0.53 1.77 13.98
N THR A 154 0.35 3.07 14.24
CA THR A 154 -0.95 3.75 14.21
C THR A 154 -0.93 5.08 13.43
N PHE A 155 -2.10 5.66 13.12
CA PHE A 155 -2.15 6.94 12.41
C PHE A 155 -1.75 8.10 13.32
N GLU A 156 -2.08 8.06 14.61
CA GLU A 156 -1.58 9.04 15.57
C GLU A 156 -0.04 9.01 15.66
N ALA A 157 0.55 7.82 15.71
CA ALA A 157 2.01 7.67 15.69
C ALA A 157 2.63 8.22 14.40
N ALA A 158 2.04 7.93 13.24
CA ALA A 158 2.49 8.50 11.96
C ALA A 158 2.36 10.04 11.91
N ARG A 159 1.31 10.63 12.50
CA ARG A 159 1.16 12.09 12.61
C ARG A 159 2.24 12.71 13.50
N ASN A 160 2.54 12.06 14.63
CA ASN A 160 3.60 12.51 15.53
C ASN A 160 4.97 12.43 14.83
N GLU A 161 5.23 11.37 14.07
CA GLU A 161 6.46 11.24 13.29
C GLU A 161 6.53 12.28 12.18
N PHE A 162 5.43 12.53 11.48
CA PHE A 162 5.33 13.60 10.48
C PHE A 162 5.62 14.97 11.08
N LYS A 163 5.17 15.23 12.31
CA LYS A 163 5.46 16.49 12.99
C LYS A 163 6.93 16.63 13.37
N ASN A 164 7.56 15.57 13.87
CA ASN A 164 8.83 15.66 14.58
C ASN A 164 10.05 15.13 13.80
N ASN A 165 9.86 14.36 12.73
CA ASN A 165 10.94 13.74 11.96
C ASN A 165 11.01 14.31 10.53
N ALA A 166 12.09 15.03 10.24
CA ALA A 166 12.36 15.60 8.92
C ALA A 166 12.60 14.54 7.83
N ASP A 167 13.10 13.36 8.19
CA ASP A 167 13.29 12.24 7.24
C ASP A 167 11.93 11.69 6.80
N PHE A 168 11.00 11.50 7.74
CA PHE A 168 9.66 11.03 7.42
C PHE A 168 8.85 12.10 6.64
N ARG A 169 9.03 13.40 6.94
CA ARG A 169 8.46 14.47 6.11
C ARG A 169 8.93 14.39 4.67
N ARG A 170 10.23 14.14 4.43
CA ARG A 170 10.78 13.95 3.07
C ARG A 170 10.23 12.71 2.38
N MET A 171 9.90 11.65 3.13
CA MET A 171 9.22 10.47 2.57
C MET A 171 7.76 10.76 2.20
N ALA A 172 7.15 11.79 2.78
CA ALA A 172 5.78 12.22 2.51
C ALA A 172 5.68 13.32 1.44
N GLU A 173 6.82 13.90 1.03
CA GLU A 173 6.87 14.85 -0.09
C GLU A 173 6.57 14.14 -1.41
N ASP A 174 5.88 14.83 -2.32
CA ASP A 174 5.71 14.32 -3.67
C ASP A 174 7.06 14.43 -4.39
N PRO A 175 7.60 13.32 -4.93
CA PRO A 175 8.92 13.32 -5.57
C PRO A 175 8.99 14.24 -6.81
N PHE A 176 7.85 14.64 -7.37
CA PHE A 176 7.75 15.46 -8.56
C PHE A 176 7.04 16.80 -8.33
N GLU A 177 6.27 16.93 -7.24
CA GLU A 177 5.46 18.13 -6.94
C GLU A 177 5.44 18.53 -5.46
N THR A 178 6.53 19.02 -4.88
CA THR A 178 6.41 19.81 -3.62
C THR A 178 7.46 20.89 -3.54
N LYS A 179 7.09 22.13 -3.89
CA LYS A 179 7.82 23.35 -3.49
C LYS A 179 7.30 23.92 -2.16
N GLU A 180 6.14 23.46 -1.70
CA GLU A 180 5.51 23.92 -0.46
C GLU A 180 5.58 22.85 0.64
N LYS A 181 5.82 23.29 1.88
CA LYS A 181 5.81 22.39 3.03
C LYS A 181 4.39 21.88 3.25
N LEU A 182 4.21 20.55 3.24
CA LEU A 182 2.96 19.93 3.62
C LEU A 182 2.54 20.36 5.03
N ALA A 183 1.28 20.80 5.15
CA ALA A 183 0.71 21.19 6.43
C ALA A 183 0.61 19.98 7.39
N GLU A 184 0.57 20.26 8.69
CA GLU A 184 0.29 19.23 9.70
C GLU A 184 -1.08 18.58 9.42
N GLN A 185 -1.13 17.25 9.53
CA GLN A 185 -2.35 16.51 9.23
C GLN A 185 -3.30 16.52 10.44
N PRO A 186 -4.61 16.79 10.24
CA PRO A 186 -5.61 16.72 11.31
C PRO A 186 -5.83 15.27 11.78
N ALA A 187 -6.56 15.08 12.88
CA ALA A 187 -6.83 13.76 13.46
C ALA A 187 -7.50 12.77 12.49
N HIS A 188 -8.31 13.27 11.55
CA HIS A 188 -8.96 12.51 10.48
C HIS A 188 -8.39 12.85 9.09
N GLY A 189 -7.14 13.32 9.04
CA GLY A 189 -6.44 13.63 7.80
C GLY A 189 -5.88 12.41 7.08
N ALA A 190 -4.94 12.64 6.18
CA ALA A 190 -4.25 11.58 5.45
C ALA A 190 -2.77 11.93 5.25
N ILE A 191 -1.90 10.93 5.30
CA ILE A 191 -0.48 11.06 4.96
C ILE A 191 -0.22 10.12 3.78
N LEU A 192 0.15 10.67 2.63
CA LEU A 192 0.75 9.89 1.55
C LEU A 192 2.26 9.89 1.78
N CYS A 193 2.88 8.72 1.88
CA CYS A 193 4.33 8.62 2.04
C CYS A 193 4.89 7.36 1.39
N SER A 194 6.21 7.32 1.24
CA SER A 194 6.92 6.12 0.79
C SER A 194 7.14 5.12 1.94
N ILE A 195 7.12 3.83 1.63
CA ILE A 195 7.59 2.75 2.51
C ILE A 195 9.04 2.32 2.22
N VAL A 196 9.66 2.92 1.21
CA VAL A 196 11.02 2.58 0.75
C VAL A 196 12.05 3.29 1.62
N ASP A 197 13.12 2.58 1.97
CA ASP A 197 14.31 3.19 2.58
C ASP A 197 15.05 4.00 1.49
N LEU A 198 14.73 5.30 1.41
CA LEU A 198 15.28 6.21 0.40
C LEU A 198 16.81 6.32 0.44
N LYS A 199 17.43 6.04 1.59
CA LYS A 199 18.89 6.10 1.77
C LYS A 199 19.56 4.87 1.15
N LYS A 200 18.90 3.71 1.23
CA LYS A 200 19.41 2.44 0.68
C LYS A 200 18.90 2.10 -0.72
N MET A 201 17.86 2.78 -1.21
CA MET A 201 17.35 2.62 -2.57
C MET A 201 18.41 3.03 -3.59
N LYS A 202 18.70 2.19 -4.59
CA LYS A 202 19.76 2.43 -5.58
C LYS A 202 19.34 2.01 -6.98
N THR A 203 19.67 2.84 -7.97
CA THR A 203 19.57 2.54 -9.40
C THR A 203 20.71 3.25 -10.09
N GLU A 204 21.51 2.51 -10.84
CA GLU A 204 22.55 3.06 -11.71
C GLU A 204 22.17 2.73 -13.15
N CYS A 205 21.39 3.62 -13.77
CA CYS A 205 20.95 3.45 -15.15
C CYS A 205 21.05 4.76 -15.94
N PRO A 206 21.73 4.78 -17.10
CA PRO A 206 21.82 5.96 -17.94
C PRO A 206 20.44 6.53 -18.29
N GLY A 207 20.26 7.84 -18.13
CA GLY A 207 19.01 8.55 -18.44
C GLY A 207 17.91 8.43 -17.38
N VAL A 208 17.99 7.50 -16.44
CA VAL A 208 17.00 7.35 -15.36
C VAL A 208 17.33 8.30 -14.22
N THR A 209 16.38 9.18 -13.87
CA THR A 209 16.54 10.13 -12.76
C THR A 209 15.69 9.73 -11.56
N ARG A 210 16.32 9.41 -10.43
CA ARG A 210 15.61 9.17 -9.16
C ARG A 210 15.23 10.48 -8.48
N LYS A 211 13.99 10.59 -8.01
CA LYS A 211 13.53 11.64 -7.09
C LYS A 211 12.70 10.98 -5.99
N GLY A 212 13.13 11.07 -4.72
CA GLY A 212 12.47 10.35 -3.63
C GLY A 212 12.34 8.85 -3.93
N HIS A 213 11.13 8.31 -3.81
CA HIS A 213 10.76 6.93 -4.17
C HIS A 213 10.33 6.75 -5.63
N GLY A 214 10.41 7.82 -6.43
CA GLY A 214 10.04 7.83 -7.83
C GLY A 214 11.23 7.90 -8.79
N PHE A 215 10.98 7.52 -10.04
CA PHE A 215 11.91 7.65 -11.16
C PHE A 215 11.25 8.40 -12.31
N VAL A 216 12.00 9.29 -12.95
CA VAL A 216 11.70 9.79 -14.30
C VAL A 216 12.55 9.01 -15.29
N ILE A 217 11.89 8.39 -16.26
CA ILE A 217 12.53 7.55 -17.27
C ILE A 217 12.16 8.13 -18.65
N PRO A 218 13.14 8.52 -19.49
CA PRO A 218 12.89 9.02 -20.84
C PRO A 218 12.02 8.07 -21.65
N GLU A 219 11.07 8.61 -22.41
CA GLU A 219 10.13 7.85 -23.28
C GLU A 219 9.25 6.80 -22.58
N PHE A 220 9.35 6.71 -21.26
CA PHE A 220 8.48 5.89 -20.42
C PHE A 220 7.55 6.79 -19.61
N GLY A 221 8.09 7.73 -18.82
CA GLY A 221 7.33 8.60 -17.94
C GLY A 221 7.80 8.53 -16.49
N LYS A 222 6.86 8.45 -15.54
CA LYS A 222 7.13 8.37 -14.10
C LYS A 222 6.79 7.00 -13.56
N LEU A 223 7.64 6.51 -12.66
CA LEU A 223 7.46 5.28 -11.90
C LEU A 223 7.57 5.60 -10.42
N PHE A 224 6.65 5.11 -9.60
CA PHE A 224 6.63 5.31 -8.15
C PHE A 224 6.64 3.94 -7.47
N LEU A 225 7.51 3.76 -6.47
CA LEU A 225 7.67 2.50 -5.77
C LEU A 225 7.32 2.64 -4.28
N GLY A 226 6.45 1.75 -3.80
CA GLY A 226 6.10 1.61 -2.39
C GLY A 226 5.45 2.85 -1.79
N GLU A 227 4.27 3.22 -2.28
CA GLU A 227 3.47 4.32 -1.74
C GLU A 227 2.42 3.81 -0.75
N THR A 228 2.32 4.45 0.41
CA THR A 228 1.26 4.18 1.38
C THR A 228 0.45 5.44 1.68
N LEU A 229 -0.86 5.32 1.59
CA LEU A 229 -1.82 6.32 2.06
C LEU A 229 -2.30 5.89 3.45
N LEU A 230 -1.87 6.62 4.47
CA LEU A 230 -2.24 6.41 5.86
C LEU A 230 -3.41 7.33 6.22
N GLN A 231 -4.51 6.76 6.70
CA GLN A 231 -5.66 7.48 7.25
C GLN A 231 -6.04 6.84 8.58
N HIS A 232 -6.80 7.54 9.43
CA HIS A 232 -7.16 7.07 10.78
C HIS A 232 -7.76 5.66 10.83
N SER A 233 -8.67 5.32 9.92
CA SER A 233 -9.34 4.01 9.86
C SER A 233 -9.12 3.28 8.54
N ARG A 234 -8.21 3.73 7.67
CA ARG A 234 -7.87 3.04 6.41
C ARG A 234 -6.41 3.21 6.05
N ARG A 235 -5.76 2.15 5.58
CA ARG A 235 -4.45 2.23 4.94
C ARG A 235 -4.55 1.63 3.55
N THR A 236 -3.87 2.24 2.58
CA THR A 236 -3.74 1.74 1.21
C THR A 236 -2.27 1.68 0.85
N LEU A 237 -1.75 0.50 0.49
CA LEU A 237 -0.38 0.30 0.04
C LEU A 237 -0.39 -0.02 -1.45
N THR A 238 0.38 0.74 -2.22
CA THR A 238 0.60 0.57 -3.66
C THR A 238 2.09 0.31 -3.88
N MET A 239 2.44 -0.90 -4.35
CA MET A 239 3.84 -1.25 -4.56
C MET A 239 4.40 -0.60 -5.81
N VAL A 240 3.66 -0.59 -6.91
CA VAL A 240 4.07 0.10 -8.13
C VAL A 240 2.91 0.94 -8.62
N ARG A 241 3.19 2.22 -8.88
CA ARG A 241 2.34 3.08 -9.67
C ARG A 241 3.16 3.64 -10.82
N PHE A 242 2.58 3.72 -12.01
CA PHE A 242 3.23 4.27 -13.17
C PHE A 242 2.33 5.27 -13.88
N GLU A 243 2.96 6.30 -14.45
CA GLU A 243 2.33 7.33 -15.28
C GLU A 243 3.15 7.46 -16.56
N LEU A 244 2.58 7.05 -17.69
CA LEU A 244 3.28 6.97 -18.97
C LEU A 244 3.17 8.27 -19.77
N GLY A 245 4.26 8.67 -20.42
CA GLY A 245 4.42 10.00 -21.01
C GLY A 245 4.29 10.08 -22.55
N SER A 246 4.98 9.21 -23.30
CA SER A 246 4.98 9.13 -24.79
C SER A 246 6.04 8.12 -25.26
N PRO A 247 5.81 7.28 -26.29
CA PRO A 247 4.64 7.28 -27.19
C PRO A 247 3.40 6.61 -26.60
N VAL A 248 3.59 5.70 -25.63
CA VAL A 248 2.50 5.10 -24.86
C VAL A 248 2.13 6.03 -23.72
N SER A 249 0.83 6.20 -23.47
CA SER A 249 0.34 7.07 -22.41
C SER A 249 -0.80 6.42 -21.67
N GLY A 250 -0.83 6.61 -20.36
CA GLY A 250 -1.70 5.89 -19.46
C GLY A 250 -1.17 5.88 -18.04
N ALA A 251 -1.91 5.29 -17.13
CA ALA A 251 -1.48 5.11 -15.76
C ALA A 251 -2.03 3.79 -15.21
N GLY A 252 -1.34 3.24 -14.21
CA GLY A 252 -1.78 1.99 -13.62
C GLY A 252 -1.05 1.68 -12.32
N THR A 253 -1.47 0.58 -11.72
CA THR A 253 -0.92 0.08 -10.46
C THR A 253 -0.63 -1.41 -10.57
N VAL A 254 0.48 -1.83 -9.99
CA VAL A 254 0.82 -3.25 -9.80
C VAL A 254 0.96 -3.49 -8.31
N VAL A 255 0.23 -4.49 -7.81
CA VAL A 255 0.12 -4.87 -6.40
C VAL A 255 -0.34 -3.69 -5.56
N GLN A 256 -1.65 -3.58 -5.37
CA GLN A 256 -2.25 -2.64 -4.43
C GLN A 256 -3.14 -3.39 -3.46
N LEU A 257 -3.09 -2.98 -2.20
CA LEU A 257 -3.99 -3.44 -1.17
C LEU A 257 -4.52 -2.27 -0.36
N SER A 258 -5.69 -2.45 0.23
CA SER A 258 -6.19 -1.59 1.29
C SER A 258 -6.78 -2.44 2.39
N SER A 259 -6.60 -2.00 3.63
CA SER A 259 -7.11 -2.72 4.78
C SER A 259 -7.41 -1.75 5.89
N ASN A 260 -8.35 -2.20 6.71
CA ASN A 260 -8.58 -1.87 8.11
C ASN A 260 -10.04 -2.20 8.42
N GLY A 261 -10.28 -2.77 9.59
CA GLY A 261 -11.62 -2.88 10.16
C GLY A 261 -11.82 -1.86 11.27
N GLN A 262 -13.06 -1.73 11.72
CA GLN A 262 -13.42 -0.83 12.82
C GLN A 262 -14.61 -1.37 13.62
N PRO A 263 -14.68 -1.09 14.93
CA PRO A 263 -15.87 -1.37 15.71
C PRO A 263 -17.04 -0.48 15.29
N TRP A 264 -18.26 -1.02 15.39
CA TRP A 264 -19.51 -0.32 15.12
C TRP A 264 -20.52 -0.53 16.27
N PRO A 265 -21.11 0.54 16.84
CA PRO A 265 -20.77 1.94 16.58
C PRO A 265 -19.33 2.25 17.02
N PRO A 266 -18.68 3.27 16.42
CA PRO A 266 -17.31 3.63 16.78
C PRO A 266 -17.21 3.96 18.28
N PRO A 267 -16.02 3.82 18.89
CA PRO A 267 -15.82 4.21 20.27
C PRO A 267 -16.15 5.71 20.40
N PRO A 268 -16.70 6.18 21.54
CA PRO A 268 -16.83 7.60 21.78
C PRO A 268 -15.47 8.23 21.57
N GLY A 269 -15.36 9.16 20.61
CA GLY A 269 -14.18 9.96 20.47
C GLY A 269 -13.90 10.63 21.81
N LYS A 270 -12.64 10.66 22.25
CA LYS A 270 -12.27 11.60 23.31
C LYS A 270 -12.64 12.97 22.76
N GLY A 271 -13.70 13.58 23.31
CA GLY A 271 -14.17 14.88 22.86
C GLY A 271 -13.00 15.86 22.85
N ASN A 272 -12.91 16.64 21.77
CA ASN A 272 -12.01 17.79 21.70
C ASN A 272 -12.24 18.74 22.88
#